data_AF-A0A3D3PE06-F1
#
_entry.id   AF-A0A3D3PE06-F1
#
_cell.length_a   1.000
_cell.length_b   1.000
_cell.length_c   1.000
_cell.angle_alpha   90.00
_cell.angle_beta   90.00
_cell.angle_gamma   90.00
#
_symmetry.space_group_name_H-M   'P 1'
#
loop_
_entity.id
_entity.type
_entity.pdbx_description
1 polymer ?
#
loop_
_entity_poly.entity_id
_entity_poly.type
_entity_poly.pdbx_seq_one_letter_code
_entity_poly.pdbx_strand_id
1 'polypeptide(L)'
;MTLKNINMFEKNFLYKTKKGKAIVGDSLELMKSLPENSVNLVITSPPFALSRPKEYGNKDQADYVDWILEFTKEVKRIITDDGSFVIDLGGAYEKGTPIRSLYNFRLLIRMCDEQGWKLAEEFFWYNPAKLPSPIEWVNKRKIRAKDSVNTVWWLSKSDFPKADVKKVLTEYSDRMKKLIEDSAKYYTPKKRPSGHDISDRFGNDNGGAIPSNLLQIPNTESNSKYLKYCKDLGIKGHPARFPSKLPEFFIKFLTDEGDLVLDIFAGSNTTGWTAQQLNRKWLSFELDHQYLSASVLRFLDKEPFEDVRPKYEMLQLDKNAQIDAEGFLKQSVLFEPEAIYISTIARPKRRANA
;
A
#
# COMPACT_ATOMS: atom_id res chain seq x y z
N MET A 1 -0.74 -10.61 27.75
CA MET A 1 -0.14 -9.45 27.02
C MET A 1 1.10 -9.02 27.80
N THR A 2 2.31 -9.25 27.28
CA THR A 2 3.54 -8.85 28.00
C THR A 2 3.78 -7.35 27.78
N LEU A 3 4.03 -6.60 28.86
CA LEU A 3 4.27 -5.15 28.85
C LEU A 3 5.35 -4.67 27.85
N LYS A 4 6.24 -5.57 27.40
CA LYS A 4 7.28 -5.28 26.40
C LYS A 4 6.74 -5.00 24.99
N ASN A 5 5.71 -5.70 24.52
CA ASN A 5 5.28 -5.61 23.11
C ASN A 5 4.45 -4.34 22.83
N ILE A 6 3.67 -3.88 23.80
CA ILE A 6 2.91 -2.62 23.71
C ILE A 6 3.88 -1.43 23.57
N ASN A 7 5.03 -1.49 24.25
CA ASN A 7 5.98 -0.38 24.33
C ASN A 7 6.81 -0.19 23.03
N MET A 8 6.97 -1.24 22.22
CA MET A 8 7.83 -1.19 21.02
C MET A 8 7.28 -0.22 19.98
N PHE A 9 5.98 -0.32 19.66
CA PHE A 9 5.35 0.56 18.68
C PHE A 9 4.96 1.92 19.25
N GLU A 10 4.92 2.08 20.57
CA GLU A 10 4.74 3.40 21.19
C GLU A 10 5.99 4.29 21.10
N LYS A 11 7.18 3.69 21.08
CA LYS A 11 8.45 4.42 21.11
C LYS A 11 9.31 4.29 19.87
N ASN A 12 9.02 3.37 18.95
CA ASN A 12 9.82 3.15 17.76
C ASN A 12 8.99 3.40 16.49
N PHE A 13 8.95 4.65 16.04
CA PHE A 13 8.35 5.07 14.77
C PHE A 13 9.19 6.20 14.18
N LEU A 14 9.25 6.29 12.85
CA LEU A 14 9.88 7.40 12.14
C LEU A 14 8.97 8.63 12.14
N TYR A 15 7.71 8.42 11.81
CA TYR A 15 6.67 9.42 12.01
C TYR A 15 5.34 8.76 12.35
N LYS A 16 4.45 9.56 12.94
CA LYS A 16 3.08 9.16 13.24
C LYS A 16 2.09 10.24 12.82
N THR A 17 0.84 9.85 12.74
CA THR A 17 -0.32 10.74 12.63
C THR A 17 -1.33 10.38 13.71
N LYS A 18 -2.51 10.98 13.69
CA LYS A 18 -3.60 10.59 14.61
C LYS A 18 -4.08 9.15 14.40
N LYS A 19 -3.90 8.59 13.20
CA LYS A 19 -4.46 7.30 12.81
C LYS A 19 -3.42 6.20 12.61
N GLY A 20 -2.13 6.51 12.55
CA GLY A 20 -1.14 5.46 12.33
C GLY A 20 0.31 5.86 12.48
N LYS A 21 1.20 4.90 12.21
CA LYS A 21 2.65 5.01 12.42
C LYS A 21 3.41 4.38 11.27
N ALA A 22 4.46 5.05 10.83
CA ALA A 22 5.42 4.56 9.86
C ALA A 22 6.71 4.18 10.59
N ILE A 23 7.20 2.96 10.38
CA ILE A 23 8.30 2.37 11.16
C ILE A 23 9.34 1.82 10.19
N VAL A 24 10.59 2.23 10.39
CA VAL A 24 11.72 1.72 9.62
C VAL A 24 12.21 0.42 10.26
N GLY A 25 12.33 -0.65 9.46
CA GLY A 25 12.87 -1.92 9.92
C GLY A 25 12.49 -3.10 9.03
N ASP A 26 13.05 -4.26 9.37
CA ASP A 26 12.67 -5.52 8.73
C ASP A 26 11.23 -5.87 9.14
N SER A 27 10.33 -5.93 8.15
CA SER A 27 8.92 -6.17 8.41
C SER A 27 8.65 -7.56 8.98
N LEU A 28 9.48 -8.56 8.70
CA LEU A 28 9.35 -9.89 9.31
C LEU A 28 9.60 -9.83 10.82
N GLU A 29 10.63 -9.11 11.25
CA GLU A 29 10.94 -8.92 12.68
C GLU A 29 9.91 -8.03 13.38
N LEU A 30 9.47 -6.95 12.71
CA LEU A 30 8.45 -6.06 13.25
C LEU A 30 7.12 -6.79 13.44
N MET A 31 6.69 -7.61 12.47
CA MET A 31 5.44 -8.37 12.61
C MET A 31 5.47 -9.34 13.79
N LYS A 32 6.60 -9.98 14.12
CA LYS A 32 6.73 -10.89 15.30
C LYS A 32 6.36 -10.24 16.62
N SER A 33 6.48 -8.92 16.72
CA SER A 33 6.09 -8.17 17.91
C SER A 33 4.59 -7.82 17.97
N LEU A 34 3.87 -7.92 16.84
CA LEU A 34 2.43 -7.71 16.80
C LEU A 34 1.70 -8.89 17.45
N PRO A 35 0.63 -8.65 18.22
CA PRO A 35 -0.22 -9.72 18.72
C PRO A 35 -0.84 -10.53 17.57
N GLU A 36 -1.14 -11.80 17.83
CA GLU A 36 -2.00 -12.59 16.94
C GLU A 36 -3.37 -11.93 16.81
N ASN A 37 -4.03 -12.11 15.67
CA ASN A 37 -5.40 -11.64 15.45
C ASN A 37 -5.60 -10.15 15.76
N SER A 38 -4.66 -9.28 15.34
CA SER A 38 -4.65 -7.85 15.64
C SER A 38 -4.80 -6.94 14.42
N VAL A 39 -4.68 -7.48 13.20
CA VAL A 39 -4.71 -6.71 11.94
C VAL A 39 -5.91 -7.13 11.10
N ASN A 40 -6.73 -6.20 10.63
CA ASN A 40 -7.91 -6.53 9.84
C ASN A 40 -7.58 -6.74 8.35
N LEU A 41 -6.64 -5.95 7.82
CA LEU A 41 -6.19 -6.06 6.43
C LEU A 41 -4.69 -5.85 6.33
N VAL A 42 -3.99 -6.81 5.71
CA VAL A 42 -2.65 -6.57 5.17
C VAL A 42 -2.79 -6.36 3.66
N ILE A 43 -2.29 -5.24 3.14
CA ILE A 43 -2.22 -5.01 1.69
C ILE A 43 -0.83 -4.49 1.32
N THR A 44 -0.20 -5.15 0.35
CA THR A 44 1.18 -4.85 -0.01
C THR A 44 1.50 -5.22 -1.46
N SER A 45 2.65 -4.74 -1.94
CA SER A 45 3.24 -5.09 -3.23
C SER A 45 4.75 -5.30 -3.00
N PRO A 46 5.21 -6.56 -2.88
CA PRO A 46 6.60 -6.83 -2.54
C PRO A 46 7.57 -6.34 -3.61
N PRO A 47 8.84 -6.05 -3.25
CA PRO A 47 9.86 -5.71 -4.24
C PRO A 47 10.04 -6.86 -5.25
N PHE A 48 10.28 -6.52 -6.51
CA PHE A 48 10.47 -7.52 -7.56
C PHE A 48 11.75 -8.34 -7.34
N ALA A 49 11.70 -9.62 -7.68
CA ALA A 49 12.84 -10.55 -7.62
C ALA A 49 14.08 -10.03 -8.38
N LEU A 50 13.87 -9.28 -9.47
CA LEU A 50 14.92 -8.81 -10.39
C LEU A 50 15.64 -7.54 -9.93
N SER A 51 15.18 -6.89 -8.86
CA SER A 51 15.72 -5.60 -8.36
C SER A 51 16.84 -5.72 -7.32
N ARG A 52 17.20 -6.94 -6.87
CA ARG A 52 18.32 -7.14 -5.95
C ARG A 52 19.58 -7.52 -6.73
N PRO A 53 20.54 -6.61 -6.95
CA PRO A 53 21.88 -7.04 -7.32
C PRO A 53 22.47 -7.81 -6.13
N LYS A 54 22.88 -9.05 -6.35
CA LYS A 54 23.77 -9.79 -5.43
C LYS A 54 25.06 -10.11 -6.18
N GLU A 55 26.18 -9.89 -5.51
CA GLU A 55 27.55 -10.01 -6.04
C GLU A 55 27.96 -11.45 -6.39
N TYR A 56 27.16 -12.47 -6.10
CA TYR A 56 27.47 -13.86 -6.44
C TYR A 56 26.19 -14.66 -6.75
N GLY A 57 26.07 -15.12 -8.01
CA GLY A 57 25.12 -16.13 -8.47
C GLY A 57 23.66 -15.69 -8.54
N ASN A 58 23.03 -15.81 -9.72
CA ASN A 58 21.57 -15.66 -9.86
C ASN A 58 20.89 -16.67 -8.94
N LYS A 59 20.28 -16.22 -7.84
CA LYS A 59 19.35 -17.04 -7.08
C LYS A 59 18.02 -17.15 -7.84
N ASP A 60 17.45 -18.36 -7.79
CA ASP A 60 16.34 -18.85 -8.63
C ASP A 60 14.99 -18.24 -8.15
N GLN A 61 13.96 -18.28 -8.98
CA GLN A 61 12.60 -17.85 -8.62
C GLN A 61 12.07 -18.57 -7.38
N ALA A 62 12.51 -19.81 -7.16
CA ALA A 62 12.23 -20.57 -5.95
C ALA A 62 12.68 -19.79 -4.69
N ASP A 63 13.89 -19.21 -4.70
CA ASP A 63 14.39 -18.41 -3.57
C ASP A 63 13.50 -17.18 -3.29
N TYR A 64 12.90 -16.58 -4.32
CA TYR A 64 11.97 -15.46 -4.14
C TYR A 64 10.65 -15.92 -3.53
N VAL A 65 10.10 -17.04 -4.00
CA VAL A 65 8.85 -17.60 -3.47
C VAL A 65 9.05 -18.02 -2.01
N ASP A 66 10.13 -18.73 -1.70
CA ASP A 66 10.49 -19.12 -0.33
C ASP A 66 10.64 -17.89 0.58
N TRP A 67 11.34 -16.86 0.09
CA TRP A 67 11.51 -15.60 0.83
C TRP A 67 10.17 -14.94 1.14
N ILE A 68 9.24 -14.81 0.18
CA ILE A 68 7.91 -14.24 0.46
C ILE A 68 7.10 -15.15 1.41
N LEU A 69 7.25 -16.47 1.30
CA LEU A 69 6.52 -17.41 2.16
C LEU A 69 6.84 -17.19 3.65
N GLU A 70 8.05 -16.76 4.01
CA GLU A 70 8.40 -16.37 5.38
C GLU A 70 7.50 -15.23 5.91
N PHE A 71 7.24 -14.20 5.11
CA PHE A 71 6.36 -13.09 5.49
C PHE A 71 4.91 -13.53 5.55
N THR A 72 4.45 -14.32 4.57
CA THR A 72 3.03 -14.72 4.50
C THR A 72 2.63 -15.61 5.67
N LYS A 73 3.54 -16.42 6.20
CA LYS A 73 3.32 -17.19 7.43
C LYS A 73 3.05 -16.26 8.61
N GLU A 74 3.84 -15.20 8.72
CA GLU A 74 3.73 -14.23 9.81
C GLU A 74 2.50 -13.30 9.65
N VAL A 75 2.19 -12.89 8.41
CA VAL A 75 0.93 -12.22 8.07
C VAL A 75 -0.27 -13.06 8.49
N LYS A 76 -0.23 -14.37 8.19
CA LYS A 76 -1.30 -15.29 8.60
C LYS A 76 -1.45 -15.38 10.11
N ARG A 77 -0.38 -15.18 10.88
CA ARG A 77 -0.47 -15.16 12.35
C ARG A 77 -1.18 -13.90 12.85
N ILE A 78 -0.84 -12.73 12.31
CA ILE A 78 -1.28 -11.44 12.85
C ILE A 78 -2.66 -10.97 12.37
N ILE A 79 -3.14 -11.40 11.19
CA ILE A 79 -4.47 -10.96 10.74
C ILE A 79 -5.58 -11.55 11.61
N THR A 80 -6.74 -10.91 11.73
CA THR A 80 -7.90 -11.45 12.45
C THR A 80 -8.47 -12.70 11.75
N ASP A 81 -9.33 -13.46 12.42
CA ASP A 81 -9.93 -14.67 11.84
C ASP A 81 -10.82 -14.38 10.62
N ASP A 82 -11.45 -13.21 10.61
CA ASP A 82 -12.18 -12.62 9.48
C ASP A 82 -11.32 -11.67 8.63
N GLY A 83 -10.05 -11.53 8.95
CA GLY A 83 -9.12 -10.61 8.29
C GLY A 83 -8.68 -11.09 6.91
N SER A 84 -8.17 -10.15 6.12
CA SER A 84 -7.74 -10.40 4.74
C SER A 84 -6.27 -10.05 4.51
N PHE A 85 -5.65 -10.77 3.58
CA PHE A 85 -4.35 -10.45 3.02
C PHE A 85 -4.47 -10.24 1.51
N VAL A 86 -4.06 -9.08 1.02
CA VAL A 86 -4.08 -8.71 -0.39
C VAL A 86 -2.66 -8.44 -0.87
N ILE A 87 -2.22 -9.17 -1.88
CA ILE A 87 -0.87 -9.06 -2.44
C ILE A 87 -0.90 -8.78 -3.93
N ASP A 88 -0.35 -7.63 -4.34
CA ASP A 88 -0.15 -7.25 -5.74
C ASP A 88 1.20 -7.76 -6.25
N LEU A 89 1.19 -8.44 -7.40
CA LEU A 89 2.37 -9.01 -8.04
C LEU A 89 2.36 -8.71 -9.54
N GLY A 90 3.42 -8.03 -10.00
CA GLY A 90 3.61 -7.76 -11.41
C GLY A 90 4.20 -8.95 -12.17
N GLY A 91 3.79 -9.12 -13.42
CA GLY A 91 4.39 -10.11 -14.30
C GLY A 91 5.88 -9.88 -14.58
N ALA A 92 6.61 -10.97 -14.83
CA ALA A 92 8.02 -10.93 -15.23
C ALA A 92 8.29 -11.91 -16.39
N TYR A 93 9.35 -11.63 -17.15
CA TYR A 93 9.90 -12.54 -18.16
C TYR A 93 11.18 -13.18 -17.63
N GLU A 94 11.46 -14.41 -18.07
CA GLU A 94 12.74 -15.06 -17.83
C GLU A 94 13.87 -14.26 -18.50
N LYS A 95 15.04 -14.23 -17.85
CA LYS A 95 16.19 -13.45 -18.34
C LYS A 95 16.58 -13.90 -19.74
N GLY A 96 16.56 -12.97 -20.70
CA GLY A 96 17.01 -13.20 -22.07
C GLY A 96 16.03 -13.98 -22.96
N THR A 97 14.84 -14.35 -22.48
CA THR A 97 13.87 -15.11 -23.30
C THR A 97 12.48 -14.47 -23.28
N PRO A 98 11.61 -14.73 -24.29
CA PRO A 98 10.23 -14.27 -24.31
C PRO A 98 9.27 -15.19 -23.53
N ILE A 99 9.78 -15.95 -22.55
CA ILE A 99 9.03 -16.86 -21.67
C ILE A 99 8.67 -16.12 -20.39
N ARG A 100 7.46 -16.35 -19.88
CA ARG A 100 6.97 -15.74 -18.64
C ARG A 100 7.48 -16.51 -17.43
N SER A 101 7.88 -15.76 -16.41
CA SER A 101 8.05 -16.31 -15.08
C SER A 101 6.69 -16.68 -14.49
N LEU A 102 6.64 -17.80 -13.76
CA LEU A 102 5.44 -18.27 -13.08
C LEU A 102 5.46 -18.00 -11.56
N TYR A 103 6.41 -17.20 -11.08
CA TYR A 103 6.66 -17.01 -9.64
C TYR A 103 5.42 -16.57 -8.86
N ASN A 104 4.60 -15.68 -9.43
CA ASN A 104 3.38 -15.16 -8.82
C ASN A 104 2.29 -16.23 -8.66
N PHE A 105 2.21 -17.19 -9.59
CA PHE A 105 1.30 -18.34 -9.50
C PHE A 105 1.84 -19.42 -8.56
N ARG A 106 3.15 -19.70 -8.60
CA ARG A 106 3.80 -20.63 -7.67
C ARG A 106 3.65 -20.18 -6.23
N LEU A 107 3.80 -18.89 -5.97
CA LEU A 107 3.57 -18.31 -4.65
C LEU A 107 2.13 -18.53 -4.18
N LEU A 108 1.13 -18.26 -5.04
CA LEU A 108 -0.28 -18.52 -4.72
C LEU A 108 -0.52 -19.98 -4.34
N ILE A 109 -0.09 -20.92 -5.20
CA ILE A 109 -0.27 -22.36 -4.97
C ILE A 109 0.37 -22.77 -3.64
N ARG A 110 1.61 -22.36 -3.38
CA ARG A 110 2.31 -22.73 -2.14
C ARG A 110 1.72 -22.07 -0.89
N MET A 111 1.21 -20.85 -0.98
CA MET A 111 0.46 -20.24 0.13
C MET A 111 -0.78 -21.08 0.49
N CYS A 112 -1.51 -21.57 -0.52
CA CYS A 112 -2.69 -22.42 -0.30
C CYS A 112 -2.30 -23.81 0.22
N ASP A 113 -1.40 -24.49 -0.47
CA ASP A 113 -1.09 -25.91 -0.22
C ASP A 113 -0.21 -26.11 1.02
N GLU A 114 0.76 -25.23 1.27
CA GLU A 114 1.76 -25.42 2.35
C GLU A 114 1.39 -24.65 3.62
N GLN A 115 0.75 -23.48 3.48
CA GLN A 115 0.38 -22.65 4.62
C GLN A 115 -1.12 -22.67 4.90
N GLY A 116 -1.94 -23.32 4.06
CA GLY A 116 -3.39 -23.43 4.23
C GLY A 116 -4.15 -22.12 4.02
N TRP A 117 -3.59 -21.16 3.30
CA TRP A 117 -4.34 -19.95 2.92
C TRP A 117 -5.54 -20.34 2.06
N LYS A 118 -6.63 -19.58 2.19
CA LYS A 118 -7.79 -19.69 1.31
C LYS A 118 -7.74 -18.53 0.33
N LEU A 119 -7.78 -18.81 -0.97
CA LEU A 119 -7.98 -17.78 -1.98
C LEU A 119 -9.47 -17.41 -1.95
N ALA A 120 -9.77 -16.20 -1.46
CA ALA A 120 -11.15 -15.71 -1.40
C ALA A 120 -11.65 -15.36 -2.81
N GLU A 121 -10.84 -14.62 -3.57
CA GLU A 121 -11.09 -14.31 -4.99
C GLU A 121 -9.78 -13.83 -5.64
N GLU A 122 -9.55 -14.18 -6.90
CA GLU A 122 -8.52 -13.55 -7.71
C GLU A 122 -8.97 -12.21 -8.27
N PHE A 123 -8.10 -11.20 -8.15
CA PHE A 123 -8.25 -9.91 -8.80
C PHE A 123 -7.13 -9.67 -9.81
N PHE A 124 -7.43 -8.86 -10.82
CA PHE A 124 -6.48 -8.45 -11.84
C PHE A 124 -6.45 -6.93 -11.92
N TRP A 125 -5.28 -6.34 -11.73
CA TRP A 125 -5.12 -4.90 -11.92
C TRP A 125 -4.61 -4.60 -13.32
N TYR A 126 -5.48 -4.03 -14.17
CA TYR A 126 -5.11 -3.51 -15.46
C TYR A 126 -4.66 -2.04 -15.35
N ASN A 127 -3.39 -1.79 -15.65
CA ASN A 127 -2.83 -0.46 -15.78
C ASN A 127 -2.72 -0.06 -17.26
N PRO A 128 -3.70 0.70 -17.81
CA PRO A 128 -3.66 1.12 -19.22
C PRO A 128 -2.45 2.01 -19.55
N ALA A 129 -1.88 2.69 -18.55
CA ALA A 129 -0.76 3.62 -18.72
C ALA A 129 0.63 2.96 -18.62
N LYS A 130 0.73 1.65 -18.37
CA LYS A 130 2.04 0.97 -18.31
C LYS A 130 2.80 1.16 -19.63
N LEU A 131 4.12 1.29 -19.62
CA LEU A 131 4.87 1.41 -20.88
C LEU A 131 4.92 0.05 -21.60
N PRO A 132 4.97 0.01 -22.95
CA PRO A 132 5.10 -1.23 -23.70
C PRO A 132 6.47 -1.86 -23.41
N SER A 133 6.49 -2.80 -22.48
CA SER A 133 7.68 -3.43 -21.93
C SER A 133 7.47 -4.95 -21.76
N PRO A 134 8.51 -5.78 -21.87
CA PRO A 134 9.91 -5.44 -22.22
C PRO A 134 10.07 -4.99 -23.68
N ILE A 135 10.90 -3.96 -23.91
CA ILE A 135 11.06 -3.31 -25.24
C ILE A 135 11.47 -4.30 -26.32
N GLU A 136 12.35 -5.26 -26.00
CA GLU A 136 12.83 -6.27 -26.94
C GLU A 136 11.70 -7.12 -27.52
N TRP A 137 10.80 -7.62 -26.66
CA TRP A 137 9.73 -8.53 -27.08
C TRP A 137 8.51 -7.81 -27.65
N VAL A 138 8.20 -6.62 -27.10
CA VAL A 138 6.99 -5.86 -27.43
C VAL A 138 7.22 -4.89 -28.60
N ASN A 139 8.21 -3.99 -28.52
CA ASN A 139 8.39 -2.94 -29.53
C ASN A 139 9.31 -3.35 -30.68
N LYS A 140 10.42 -4.03 -30.38
CA LYS A 140 11.41 -4.41 -31.39
C LYS A 140 10.97 -5.63 -32.19
N ARG A 141 10.80 -6.77 -31.52
CA ARG A 141 10.43 -8.03 -32.19
C ARG A 141 8.92 -8.16 -32.48
N LYS A 142 8.06 -7.44 -31.74
CA LYS A 142 6.59 -7.47 -31.89
C LYS A 142 5.99 -8.86 -31.77
N ILE A 143 6.55 -9.69 -30.88
CA ILE A 143 6.13 -11.08 -30.64
C ILE A 143 5.34 -11.27 -29.35
N ARG A 144 5.16 -10.20 -28.57
CA ARG A 144 4.39 -10.18 -27.33
C ARG A 144 3.54 -8.92 -27.25
N ALA A 145 2.37 -9.04 -26.64
CA ALA A 145 1.53 -7.90 -26.28
C ALA A 145 2.11 -7.15 -25.07
N LYS A 146 1.59 -5.95 -24.83
CA LYS A 146 1.93 -5.10 -23.69
C LYS A 146 1.57 -5.81 -22.38
N ASP A 147 2.55 -6.00 -21.50
CA ASP A 147 2.34 -6.58 -20.17
C ASP A 147 1.76 -5.54 -19.19
N SER A 148 0.45 -5.30 -19.27
CA SER A 148 -0.26 -4.25 -18.52
C SER A 148 -1.11 -4.73 -17.35
N VAL A 149 -1.09 -6.03 -17.03
CA VAL A 149 -1.93 -6.62 -15.99
C VAL A 149 -1.07 -7.22 -14.89
N ASN A 150 -1.34 -6.83 -13.65
CA ASN A 150 -0.81 -7.47 -12.46
C ASN A 150 -1.84 -8.44 -11.89
N THR A 151 -1.36 -9.51 -11.24
CA THR A 151 -2.19 -10.40 -10.43
C THR A 151 -2.29 -9.85 -9.02
N VAL A 152 -3.50 -9.77 -8.47
CA VAL A 152 -3.76 -9.34 -7.10
C VAL A 152 -4.50 -10.47 -6.40
N TRP A 153 -3.85 -11.12 -5.42
CA TRP A 153 -4.45 -12.25 -4.72
C TRP A 153 -5.10 -11.78 -3.42
N TRP A 154 -6.40 -11.97 -3.27
CA TRP A 154 -7.11 -11.78 -2.00
C TRP A 154 -7.23 -13.11 -1.27
N LEU A 155 -6.53 -13.21 -0.15
CA LEU A 155 -6.37 -14.40 0.66
C LEU A 155 -6.97 -14.19 2.05
N SER A 156 -7.42 -15.27 2.68
CA SER A 156 -7.98 -15.27 4.03
C SER A 156 -7.53 -16.49 4.86
N LYS A 157 -7.69 -16.41 6.19
CA LYS A 157 -7.54 -17.59 7.06
C LYS A 157 -8.77 -18.50 7.02
N SER A 158 -9.96 -17.90 6.98
CA SER A 158 -11.25 -18.57 7.10
C SER A 158 -12.03 -18.56 5.78
N ASP A 159 -13.07 -19.37 5.70
CA ASP A 159 -13.97 -19.43 4.54
C ASP A 159 -14.80 -18.16 4.33
N PHE A 160 -14.89 -17.33 5.36
CA PHE A 160 -15.77 -16.16 5.40
C PHE A 160 -15.00 -14.92 5.88
N PRO A 161 -14.01 -14.42 5.12
CA PRO A 161 -13.39 -13.15 5.44
C PRO A 161 -14.42 -12.03 5.40
N LYS A 162 -14.21 -11.01 6.22
CA LYS A 162 -14.99 -9.77 6.22
C LYS A 162 -14.92 -9.11 4.85
N ALA A 163 -16.09 -8.93 4.24
CA ALA A 163 -16.22 -8.27 2.94
C ALA A 163 -17.61 -7.63 2.79
N ASP A 164 -17.67 -6.43 2.22
CA ASP A 164 -18.93 -5.78 1.83
C ASP A 164 -18.80 -5.07 0.48
N VAL A 165 -19.24 -5.76 -0.58
CA VAL A 165 -19.11 -5.28 -1.96
C VAL A 165 -19.92 -4.01 -2.23
N LYS A 166 -20.94 -3.72 -1.39
CA LYS A 166 -21.73 -2.50 -1.49
C LYS A 166 -20.90 -1.23 -1.25
N LYS A 167 -19.77 -1.34 -0.55
CA LYS A 167 -18.83 -0.23 -0.29
C LYS A 167 -17.97 0.14 -1.50
N VAL A 168 -18.01 -0.67 -2.56
CA VAL A 168 -17.20 -0.52 -3.77
C VAL A 168 -18.02 -0.67 -5.06
N LEU A 169 -19.32 -0.36 -5.01
CA LEU A 169 -20.16 -0.33 -6.21
C LEU A 169 -19.61 0.68 -7.22
N THR A 170 -19.74 0.32 -8.49
CA THR A 170 -19.42 1.17 -9.63
C THR A 170 -20.68 1.85 -10.14
N GLU A 171 -20.50 2.98 -10.82
CA GLU A 171 -21.61 3.65 -11.49
C GLU A 171 -22.23 2.73 -12.54
N TYR A 172 -23.56 2.72 -12.61
CA TYR A 172 -24.27 2.02 -13.67
C TYR A 172 -23.87 2.57 -15.05
N SER A 173 -23.73 1.66 -16.03
CA SER A 173 -23.65 2.07 -17.43
C SER A 173 -24.92 2.82 -17.86
N ASP A 174 -24.83 3.69 -18.87
CA ASP A 174 -26.00 4.40 -19.42
C ASP A 174 -27.11 3.45 -19.89
N ARG A 175 -26.73 2.27 -20.37
CA ARG A 175 -27.69 1.22 -20.75
C ARG A 175 -28.42 0.66 -19.54
N MET A 176 -27.71 0.45 -18.42
CA MET A 176 -28.32 -0.04 -17.19
C MET A 176 -29.22 1.02 -16.56
N LYS A 177 -28.81 2.30 -16.57
CA LYS A 177 -29.67 3.42 -16.13
C LYS A 177 -31.00 3.44 -16.88
N LYS A 178 -30.97 3.34 -18.22
CA LYS A 178 -32.18 3.25 -19.05
C LYS A 178 -33.03 2.01 -18.74
N LEU A 179 -32.41 0.87 -18.43
CA LEU A 179 -33.12 -0.35 -18.05
C LEU A 179 -33.79 -0.21 -16.68
N ILE A 180 -33.16 0.49 -15.73
CA ILE A 180 -33.75 0.78 -14.42
C ILE A 180 -34.94 1.76 -14.58
N GLU A 181 -34.83 2.77 -15.44
CA GLU A 181 -35.90 3.74 -15.72
C GLU A 181 -37.16 3.11 -16.31
N ASP A 182 -37.01 2.15 -17.23
CA ASP A 182 -38.14 1.51 -17.94
C ASP A 182 -37.88 0.02 -18.20
N SER A 183 -37.83 -0.76 -17.13
CA SER A 183 -37.46 -2.18 -17.17
C SER A 183 -38.39 -3.02 -18.06
N ALA A 184 -39.69 -2.71 -18.07
CA ALA A 184 -40.68 -3.41 -18.87
C ALA A 184 -40.45 -3.22 -20.38
N LYS A 185 -39.95 -2.05 -20.81
CA LYS A 185 -39.63 -1.78 -22.22
C LYS A 185 -38.31 -2.40 -22.67
N TYR A 186 -37.31 -2.42 -21.80
CA TYR A 186 -35.93 -2.81 -22.16
C TYR A 186 -35.58 -4.26 -21.80
N TYR A 187 -36.40 -4.92 -20.99
CA TYR A 187 -36.14 -6.28 -20.55
C TYR A 187 -37.43 -7.12 -20.51
N THR A 188 -37.37 -8.29 -21.14
CA THR A 188 -38.42 -9.31 -21.02
C THR A 188 -37.76 -10.58 -20.48
N PRO A 189 -38.21 -11.09 -19.32
CA PRO A 189 -37.74 -12.37 -18.80
C PRO A 189 -37.84 -13.45 -19.88
N LYS A 190 -36.74 -14.13 -20.15
CA LYS A 190 -36.69 -15.26 -21.06
C LYS A 190 -35.81 -16.33 -20.46
N LYS A 191 -36.35 -17.55 -20.43
CA LYS A 191 -35.57 -18.74 -20.10
C LYS A 191 -34.48 -18.91 -21.15
N ARG A 192 -33.22 -18.87 -20.72
CA ARG A 192 -32.09 -19.07 -21.65
C ARG A 192 -31.99 -20.55 -22.04
N PRO A 193 -31.38 -20.86 -23.20
CA PRO A 193 -31.08 -22.25 -23.57
C PRO A 193 -30.23 -23.00 -22.53
N SER A 194 -29.46 -22.27 -21.72
CA SER A 194 -28.68 -22.81 -20.60
C SER A 194 -29.51 -23.17 -19.36
N GLY A 195 -30.84 -23.03 -19.41
CA GLY A 195 -31.75 -23.38 -18.31
C GLY A 195 -31.87 -22.31 -17.22
N HIS A 196 -31.02 -21.27 -17.24
CA HIS A 196 -31.11 -20.15 -16.29
C HIS A 196 -32.38 -19.33 -16.53
N ASP A 197 -33.19 -19.21 -15.48
CA ASP A 197 -34.33 -18.30 -15.42
C ASP A 197 -33.87 -16.96 -14.86
N ILE A 198 -34.10 -15.90 -15.63
CA ILE A 198 -33.63 -14.56 -15.28
C ILE A 198 -34.86 -13.78 -14.83
N SER A 199 -34.87 -13.40 -13.55
CA SER A 199 -36.00 -12.69 -12.92
C SER A 199 -36.26 -11.33 -13.58
N ASP A 200 -37.45 -10.78 -13.35
CA ASP A 200 -37.82 -9.40 -13.68
C ASP A 200 -37.13 -8.33 -12.81
N ARG A 201 -36.49 -8.74 -11.71
CA ARG A 201 -35.83 -7.84 -10.73
C ARG A 201 -34.58 -7.10 -11.22
N PHE A 202 -34.19 -7.26 -12.48
CA PHE A 202 -33.03 -6.53 -13.06
C PHE A 202 -33.26 -5.03 -13.15
N GLY A 203 -34.51 -4.57 -13.07
CA GLY A 203 -34.84 -3.14 -13.00
C GLY A 203 -34.58 -2.48 -11.65
N ASN A 204 -34.24 -3.23 -10.61
CA ASN A 204 -34.06 -2.67 -9.27
C ASN A 204 -32.76 -1.86 -9.17
N ASP A 205 -32.88 -0.61 -8.74
CA ASP A 205 -31.74 0.21 -8.36
C ASP A 205 -31.19 -0.26 -7.00
N ASN A 206 -29.91 -0.64 -6.98
CA ASN A 206 -29.19 -1.05 -5.78
C ASN A 206 -28.06 -0.07 -5.40
N GLY A 207 -28.10 1.16 -5.93
CA GLY A 207 -27.11 2.21 -5.69
C GLY A 207 -25.84 2.10 -6.56
N GLY A 208 -25.75 1.09 -7.42
CA GLY A 208 -24.63 0.88 -8.35
C GLY A 208 -24.46 -0.56 -8.79
N ALA A 209 -23.56 -0.78 -9.75
CA ALA A 209 -23.21 -2.10 -10.25
C ALA A 209 -22.10 -2.73 -9.40
N ILE A 210 -22.25 -4.02 -9.11
CA ILE A 210 -21.18 -4.82 -8.48
C ILE A 210 -19.94 -4.77 -9.40
N PRO A 211 -18.76 -4.38 -8.89
CA PRO A 211 -17.53 -4.33 -9.69
C PRO A 211 -17.12 -5.72 -10.15
N SER A 212 -16.43 -5.80 -11.29
CA SER A 212 -15.73 -7.01 -11.70
C SER A 212 -14.40 -7.18 -10.95
N ASN A 213 -13.88 -8.41 -10.93
CA ASN A 213 -12.53 -8.69 -10.43
C ASN A 213 -11.39 -8.18 -11.33
N LEU A 214 -11.69 -7.54 -12.47
CA LEU A 214 -10.74 -6.76 -13.27
C LEU A 214 -10.79 -5.27 -12.89
N LEU A 215 -9.78 -4.80 -12.15
CA LEU A 215 -9.64 -3.41 -11.74
C LEU A 215 -8.86 -2.62 -12.78
N GLN A 216 -9.54 -1.73 -13.51
CA GLN A 216 -8.89 -0.83 -14.46
C GLN A 216 -8.48 0.49 -13.77
N ILE A 217 -7.21 0.59 -13.36
CA ILE A 217 -6.69 1.75 -12.62
C ILE A 217 -5.40 2.24 -13.29
N PRO A 218 -5.37 3.45 -13.89
CA PRO A 218 -4.15 3.98 -14.48
C PRO A 218 -3.15 4.40 -13.40
N ASN A 219 -1.87 4.09 -13.61
CA ASN A 219 -0.79 4.63 -12.78
C ASN A 219 -0.23 5.93 -13.39
N THR A 220 -1.06 6.97 -13.43
CA THR A 220 -0.76 8.27 -14.08
C THR A 220 -0.75 9.43 -13.10
N GLU A 221 -0.60 9.18 -11.80
CA GLU A 221 -0.69 10.21 -10.77
C GLU A 221 0.58 11.08 -10.73
N SER A 222 0.79 11.91 -11.77
CA SER A 222 1.94 12.80 -11.93
C SER A 222 1.84 14.10 -11.13
N ASN A 223 0.62 14.49 -10.74
CA ASN A 223 0.32 15.78 -10.13
C ASN A 223 -0.06 15.67 -8.63
N SER A 224 0.24 14.55 -7.98
CA SER A 224 0.02 14.43 -6.54
C SER A 224 0.88 15.45 -5.76
N LYS A 225 0.36 15.95 -4.64
CA LYS A 225 1.13 16.84 -3.74
C LYS A 225 2.45 16.20 -3.30
N TYR A 226 2.46 14.88 -3.05
CA TYR A 226 3.69 14.13 -2.79
C TYR A 226 4.74 14.31 -3.88
N LEU A 227 4.37 14.15 -5.15
CA LEU A 227 5.32 14.34 -6.27
C LEU A 227 5.74 15.79 -6.43
N LYS A 228 4.83 16.73 -6.18
CA LYS A 228 5.15 18.16 -6.15
C LYS A 228 6.20 18.46 -5.09
N TYR A 229 6.00 18.02 -3.85
CA TYR A 229 7.00 18.18 -2.78
C TYR A 229 8.31 17.46 -3.09
N CYS A 230 8.28 16.26 -3.67
CA CYS A 230 9.51 15.59 -4.11
C CYS A 230 10.30 16.46 -5.10
N LYS A 231 9.61 17.05 -6.09
CA LYS A 231 10.21 17.96 -7.07
C LYS A 231 10.77 19.22 -6.40
N ASP A 232 9.99 19.86 -5.53
CA ASP A 232 10.37 21.10 -4.84
C ASP A 232 11.55 20.90 -3.87
N LEU A 233 11.70 19.68 -3.33
CA LEU A 233 12.85 19.26 -2.49
C LEU A 233 14.03 18.71 -3.31
N GLY A 234 13.89 18.53 -4.63
CA GLY A 234 14.94 17.98 -5.48
C GLY A 234 15.20 16.48 -5.30
N ILE A 235 14.23 15.73 -4.78
CA ILE A 235 14.34 14.27 -4.52
C ILE A 235 13.55 13.46 -5.53
N LYS A 236 14.00 12.23 -5.81
CA LYS A 236 13.26 11.29 -6.66
C LYS A 236 12.16 10.62 -5.83
N GLY A 237 10.92 10.72 -6.29
CA GLY A 237 9.83 9.94 -5.72
C GLY A 237 10.05 8.43 -5.88
N HIS A 238 9.40 7.63 -5.04
CA HIS A 238 9.55 6.17 -5.08
C HIS A 238 9.21 5.62 -6.48
N PRO A 239 10.07 4.75 -7.05
CA PRO A 239 10.02 4.38 -8.46
C PRO A 239 8.86 3.45 -8.81
N ALA A 240 8.43 2.60 -7.88
CA ALA A 240 7.40 1.59 -8.09
C ALA A 240 6.28 1.74 -7.06
N ARG A 241 5.32 2.64 -7.32
CA ARG A 241 4.17 2.88 -6.46
C ARG A 241 2.91 2.39 -7.15
N PHE A 242 2.02 1.68 -6.45
CA PHE A 242 0.65 1.54 -6.94
C PHE A 242 -0.13 2.85 -6.72
N PRO A 243 -1.12 3.14 -7.58
CA PRO A 243 -2.03 4.29 -7.41
C PRO A 243 -2.91 4.09 -6.18
N SER A 244 -3.26 5.18 -5.48
CA SER A 244 -4.06 5.15 -4.24
C SER A 244 -5.41 4.44 -4.38
N LYS A 245 -6.02 4.48 -5.57
CA LYS A 245 -7.29 3.79 -5.88
C LYS A 245 -7.23 2.28 -5.70
N LEU A 246 -6.05 1.65 -5.87
CA LEU A 246 -5.90 0.21 -5.71
C LEU A 246 -6.10 -0.21 -4.23
N PRO A 247 -5.32 0.28 -3.25
CA PRO A 247 -5.60 -0.01 -1.85
C PRO A 247 -6.92 0.60 -1.37
N GLU A 248 -7.40 1.71 -1.95
CA GLU A 248 -8.71 2.30 -1.60
C GLU A 248 -9.85 1.29 -1.81
N PHE A 249 -9.83 0.57 -2.93
CA PHE A 249 -10.81 -0.47 -3.24
C PHE A 249 -10.84 -1.53 -2.14
N PHE A 250 -9.68 -2.15 -1.83
CA PHE A 250 -9.62 -3.23 -0.85
C PHE A 250 -9.85 -2.76 0.58
N ILE A 251 -9.40 -1.55 0.96
CA ILE A 251 -9.67 -0.99 2.29
C ILE A 251 -11.19 -0.77 2.45
N LYS A 252 -11.88 -0.18 1.47
CA LYS A 252 -13.33 -0.02 1.53
C LYS A 252 -14.05 -1.37 1.56
N PHE A 253 -13.63 -2.30 0.72
CA PHE A 253 -14.29 -3.58 0.55
C PHE A 253 -14.13 -4.50 1.78
N LEU A 254 -12.93 -4.55 2.38
CA LEU A 254 -12.54 -5.58 3.33
C LEU A 254 -12.40 -5.09 4.78
N THR A 255 -12.68 -3.82 5.05
CA THR A 255 -12.57 -3.24 6.41
C THR A 255 -13.70 -2.27 6.72
N ASP A 256 -13.86 -1.93 8.00
CA ASP A 256 -14.70 -0.84 8.52
C ASP A 256 -13.85 0.32 9.06
N GLU A 257 -14.48 1.46 9.33
CA GLU A 257 -13.80 2.56 10.00
C GLU A 257 -13.22 2.12 11.35
N GLY A 258 -12.01 2.58 11.67
CA GLY A 258 -11.31 2.20 12.90
C GLY A 258 -10.54 0.87 12.86
N ASP A 259 -10.79 0.01 11.87
CA ASP A 259 -10.00 -1.21 11.63
C ASP A 259 -8.54 -0.88 11.34
N LEU A 260 -7.64 -1.84 11.61
CA LEU A 260 -6.20 -1.71 11.39
C LEU A 260 -5.78 -2.27 10.03
N VAL A 261 -5.19 -1.41 9.20
CA VAL A 261 -4.58 -1.75 7.90
C VAL A 261 -3.06 -1.74 8.03
N LEU A 262 -2.38 -2.78 7.55
CA LEU A 262 -0.92 -2.89 7.56
C LEU A 262 -0.36 -3.03 6.15
N ASP A 263 0.74 -2.34 5.88
CA ASP A 263 1.59 -2.56 4.70
C ASP A 263 3.01 -2.93 5.15
N ILE A 264 3.48 -4.11 4.73
CA ILE A 264 4.78 -4.67 5.14
C ILE A 264 5.93 -4.31 4.18
N PHE A 265 5.62 -3.66 3.05
CA PHE A 265 6.57 -3.14 2.07
C PHE A 265 6.10 -1.75 1.61
N ALA A 266 6.01 -0.83 2.56
CA ALA A 266 5.24 0.40 2.40
C ALA A 266 5.77 1.35 1.33
N GLY A 267 7.08 1.36 1.05
CA GLY A 267 7.73 2.29 0.11
C GLY A 267 7.32 3.73 0.37
N SER A 268 6.53 4.31 -0.54
CA SER A 268 6.00 5.68 -0.38
C SER A 268 4.81 5.83 0.56
N ASN A 269 4.43 4.78 1.29
CA ASN A 269 3.29 4.72 2.20
C ASN A 269 1.93 5.15 1.58
N THR A 270 1.64 4.68 0.37
CA THR A 270 0.32 4.92 -0.25
C THR A 270 -0.80 4.28 0.57
N THR A 271 -0.58 3.06 1.09
CA THR A 271 -1.56 2.32 1.90
C THR A 271 -1.93 3.07 3.17
N GLY A 272 -0.96 3.49 3.98
CA GLY A 272 -1.23 4.21 5.23
C GLY A 272 -1.94 5.54 4.98
N TRP A 273 -1.54 6.27 3.93
CA TRP A 273 -2.23 7.50 3.55
C TRP A 273 -3.69 7.24 3.15
N THR A 274 -3.95 6.26 2.29
CA THR A 274 -5.31 5.90 1.87
C THR A 274 -6.16 5.42 3.04
N ALA A 275 -5.62 4.56 3.91
CA ALA A 275 -6.30 4.07 5.10
C ALA A 275 -6.72 5.23 6.01
N GLN A 276 -5.85 6.23 6.20
CA GLN A 276 -6.18 7.41 6.98
C GLN A 276 -7.31 8.25 6.36
N GLN A 277 -7.28 8.48 5.04
CA GLN A 277 -8.38 9.21 4.37
C GLN A 277 -9.72 8.50 4.51
N LEU A 278 -9.69 7.17 4.68
CA LEU A 278 -10.86 6.34 4.92
C LEU A 278 -11.13 6.08 6.41
N ASN A 279 -10.55 6.85 7.34
CA ASN A 279 -10.75 6.72 8.80
C ASN A 279 -10.34 5.37 9.42
N ARG A 280 -9.49 4.58 8.74
CA ARG A 280 -8.89 3.36 9.31
C ARG A 280 -7.64 3.72 10.12
N LYS A 281 -7.29 2.86 11.07
CA LYS A 281 -5.96 2.88 11.68
C LYS A 281 -4.96 2.26 10.71
N TRP A 282 -3.70 2.66 10.79
CA TRP A 282 -2.69 2.10 9.90
C TRP A 282 -1.32 1.89 10.56
N LEU A 283 -0.60 0.89 10.08
CA LEU A 283 0.82 0.67 10.32
C LEU A 283 1.52 0.44 8.97
N SER A 284 2.73 0.94 8.85
CA SER A 284 3.52 0.81 7.63
C SER A 284 4.96 0.50 7.97
N PHE A 285 5.47 -0.61 7.43
CA PHE A 285 6.85 -1.04 7.60
C PHE A 285 7.62 -0.88 6.29
N GLU A 286 8.84 -0.35 6.39
CA GLU A 286 9.74 -0.21 5.26
C GLU A 286 11.18 -0.35 5.73
N LEU A 287 11.98 -1.10 4.97
CA LEU A 287 13.39 -1.32 5.30
C LEU A 287 14.23 -0.11 4.89
N ASP A 288 13.90 0.51 3.75
CA ASP A 288 14.59 1.68 3.23
C ASP A 288 14.11 2.97 3.95
N HIS A 289 14.99 3.45 4.84
CA HIS A 289 14.78 4.68 5.57
C HIS A 289 14.47 5.88 4.67
N GLN A 290 15.12 6.02 3.51
CA GLN A 290 14.90 7.17 2.63
C GLN A 290 13.52 7.14 2.00
N TYR A 291 13.04 5.97 1.58
CA TYR A 291 11.69 5.80 1.06
C TYR A 291 10.63 6.15 2.10
N LEU A 292 10.80 5.67 3.33
CA LEU A 292 9.85 5.96 4.38
C LEU A 292 9.92 7.43 4.84
N SER A 293 11.10 8.05 4.95
CA SER A 293 11.22 9.48 5.27
C SER A 293 10.54 10.36 4.22
N ALA A 294 10.69 10.05 2.92
CA ALA A 294 9.98 10.76 1.87
C ALA A 294 8.47 10.55 1.92
N SER A 295 7.99 9.42 2.45
CA SER A 295 6.55 9.13 2.53
C SER A 295 5.78 10.08 3.46
N VAL A 296 6.45 10.74 4.42
CA VAL A 296 5.83 11.76 5.30
C VAL A 296 5.16 12.88 4.49
N LEU A 297 5.69 13.18 3.30
CA LEU A 297 5.20 14.25 2.42
C LEU A 297 3.75 14.01 1.96
N ARG A 298 3.21 12.79 2.07
CA ARG A 298 1.79 12.50 1.83
C ARG A 298 0.88 13.06 2.92
N PHE A 299 1.40 13.23 4.13
CA PHE A 299 0.63 13.59 5.33
C PHE A 299 0.76 15.07 5.69
N LEU A 300 1.71 15.79 5.08
CA LEU A 300 1.92 17.23 5.29
C LEU A 300 1.17 18.08 4.26
N ASP A 301 0.13 17.53 3.64
CA ASP A 301 -0.50 18.11 2.46
C ASP A 301 -1.25 19.42 2.75
N LYS A 302 -1.54 19.69 4.03
CA LYS A 302 -2.19 20.92 4.52
C LYS A 302 -1.20 21.99 4.97
N GLU A 303 0.09 21.71 4.97
CA GLU A 303 1.12 22.63 5.47
C GLU A 303 1.76 23.46 4.34
N PRO A 304 2.15 24.73 4.63
CA PRO A 304 2.94 25.53 3.70
C PRO A 304 4.31 24.86 3.48
N PHE A 305 4.88 25.02 2.29
CA PHE A 305 6.10 24.29 1.90
C PHE A 305 7.31 24.61 2.80
N GLU A 306 7.35 25.83 3.32
CA GLU A 306 8.33 26.34 4.26
C GLU A 306 8.41 25.48 5.54
N ASP A 307 7.29 24.90 5.97
CA ASP A 307 7.21 24.02 7.14
C ASP A 307 7.48 22.53 6.78
N VAL A 308 7.30 22.16 5.52
CA VAL A 308 7.50 20.78 5.02
C VAL A 308 8.98 20.42 4.94
N ARG A 309 9.82 21.33 4.42
CA ARG A 309 11.25 21.07 4.19
C ARG A 309 11.99 20.69 5.48
N PRO A 310 11.92 21.46 6.58
CA PRO A 310 12.63 21.12 7.81
C PRO A 310 12.22 19.77 8.39
N LYS A 311 10.92 19.43 8.32
CA LYS A 311 10.40 18.13 8.78
C LYS A 311 10.99 16.97 7.97
N TYR A 312 11.03 17.09 6.65
CA TYR A 312 11.63 16.08 5.79
C TYR A 312 13.14 15.93 6.04
N GLU A 313 13.88 17.04 6.11
CA GLU A 313 15.33 17.03 6.33
C GLU A 313 15.69 16.43 7.69
N MET A 314 14.90 16.70 8.74
CA MET A 314 15.05 16.08 10.05
C MET A 314 14.93 14.56 9.98
N LEU A 315 13.91 14.03 9.28
CA LEU A 315 13.74 12.58 9.09
C LEU A 315 14.78 11.96 8.18
N GLN A 316 15.53 12.71 7.39
CA GLN A 316 16.63 12.17 6.58
C GLN A 316 17.93 12.07 7.38
N LEU A 317 18.21 13.08 8.20
CA LEU A 317 19.49 13.21 8.92
C LEU A 317 19.52 12.41 10.22
N ASP A 318 18.41 12.36 10.95
CA ASP A 318 18.32 11.66 12.23
C ASP A 318 17.38 10.46 12.12
N LYS A 319 17.96 9.26 12.17
CA LYS A 319 17.22 7.99 12.14
C LYS A 319 16.36 7.77 13.38
N ASN A 320 16.61 8.53 14.44
CA ASN A 320 15.82 8.50 15.67
C ASN A 320 14.80 9.65 15.72
N ALA A 321 14.75 10.51 14.70
CA ALA A 321 13.77 11.58 14.64
C ALA A 321 12.35 10.99 14.65
N GLN A 322 11.49 11.62 15.44
CA GLN A 322 10.09 11.25 15.56
C GLN A 322 9.22 12.46 15.30
N ILE A 323 8.50 12.44 14.17
CA ILE A 323 7.61 13.52 13.79
C ILE A 323 6.15 13.11 14.01
N ASP A 324 5.38 13.98 14.67
CA ASP A 324 3.93 13.96 14.57
C ASP A 324 3.52 14.81 13.36
N ALA A 325 3.09 14.15 12.29
CA ALA A 325 2.76 14.80 11.02
C ALA A 325 1.40 15.52 11.03
N GLU A 326 0.59 15.39 12.10
CA GLU A 326 -0.72 16.04 12.22
C GLU A 326 -0.92 16.89 13.50
N GLY A 327 0.08 16.97 14.38
CA GLY A 327 0.13 17.93 15.48
C GLY A 327 0.80 17.39 16.76
N PHE A 328 1.75 18.17 17.26
CA PHE A 328 2.74 17.94 18.34
C PHE A 328 4.09 17.37 17.87
N LEU A 329 4.95 18.27 17.38
CA LEU A 329 6.39 18.07 17.48
C LEU A 329 6.74 17.80 18.94
N LYS A 330 7.06 16.54 19.31
CA LYS A 330 7.90 16.32 20.47
C LYS A 330 9.30 16.76 20.07
N GLN A 331 9.58 18.01 20.39
CA GLN A 331 10.88 18.65 20.29
C GLN A 331 11.82 18.03 21.32
N SER A 332 12.32 16.81 21.09
CA SER A 332 13.27 16.17 22.02
C SER A 332 14.73 16.22 21.59
N VAL A 333 15.10 16.97 20.54
CA VAL A 333 16.52 17.08 20.12
C VAL A 333 16.95 18.50 19.69
N LEU A 334 16.07 19.50 19.71
CA LEU A 334 16.43 20.88 19.32
C LEU A 334 16.97 21.74 20.49
N PHE A 335 16.96 21.23 21.71
CA PHE A 335 17.49 21.94 22.89
C PHE A 335 18.15 20.96 23.88
N GLU A 336 19.37 20.51 23.58
CA GLU A 336 20.34 20.25 24.65
C GLU A 336 21.39 21.36 24.61
N PRO A 337 21.37 22.30 25.58
CA PRO A 337 22.42 23.27 25.76
C PRO A 337 23.49 22.67 26.68
N GLU A 338 24.66 22.31 26.14
CA GLU A 338 25.98 22.39 26.82
C GLU A 338 27.04 21.57 26.05
N ALA A 339 27.80 22.23 25.16
CA ALA A 339 29.20 21.88 24.88
C ALA A 339 29.88 22.90 23.97
N ILE A 340 29.93 24.20 24.35
CA ILE A 340 31.02 25.08 23.88
C ILE A 340 31.42 26.02 25.04
N TYR A 341 32.39 25.57 25.84
CA TYR A 341 33.31 26.48 26.50
C TYR A 341 34.30 26.96 25.45
N ILE A 342 34.48 28.27 25.29
CA ILE A 342 35.77 28.97 25.12
C ILE A 342 35.52 30.49 25.24
N SER A 343 35.99 31.00 26.38
CA SER A 343 36.63 32.29 26.65
C SER A 343 36.10 33.63 26.11
N THR A 344 35.79 34.49 27.08
CA THR A 344 36.23 35.90 27.22
C THR A 344 35.80 36.91 26.14
N ILE A 345 35.04 37.95 26.55
CA ILE A 345 35.56 39.31 26.82
C ILE A 345 34.40 40.21 27.31
N ALA A 346 34.65 40.83 28.47
CA ALA A 346 34.12 42.06 29.07
C ALA A 346 32.80 42.71 28.58
N ARG A 347 31.90 42.92 29.53
CA ARG A 347 30.97 44.07 29.55
C ARG A 347 31.75 45.39 29.60
N PRO A 348 31.15 46.51 29.15
CA PRO A 348 30.75 47.48 30.17
C PRO A 348 29.32 48.05 30.02
N LYS A 349 28.68 48.08 31.20
CA LYS A 349 27.69 48.98 31.79
C LYS A 349 26.83 49.91 30.90
N ARG A 350 25.52 49.77 31.13
CA ARG A 350 24.45 50.78 31.04
C ARG A 350 24.88 52.19 31.47
N ARG A 351 24.33 53.20 30.79
CA ARG A 351 23.68 54.36 31.44
C ARG A 351 22.45 54.79 30.64
N ALA A 352 21.41 55.14 31.38
CA ALA A 352 20.18 55.77 30.91
C ALA A 352 20.37 57.29 30.78
N ASN A 353 19.45 57.89 30.02
CA ASN A 353 19.25 59.31 29.72
C ASN A 353 19.59 60.32 30.83
N ALA A 354 20.35 61.35 30.45
CA ALA A 354 20.07 62.78 30.65
C ALA A 354 20.84 63.57 29.59
#